data_AF-A0A6B3HVD3-F1
#
_entry.id   AF-A0A6B3HVD3-F1
#
_cell.length_a   1.000
_cell.length_b   1.000
_cell.length_c   1.000
_cell.angle_alpha   90.00
_cell.angle_beta   90.00
_cell.angle_gamma   90.00
#
_symmetry.space_group_name_H-M   'P 1'
#
loop_
_entity.id
_entity.type
_entity.pdbx_description
1 polymer ?
#
loop_
_entity_poly.entity_id
_entity_poly.type
_entity_poly.pdbx_seq_one_letter_code
_entity_poly.pdbx_strand_id
1 'polypeptide(L)'
;TAASLVVLGEAVAPCQPTSGPRDDMAIRPLRDDPLAVRLLLVSRPETDTSVVYAELEEAYREAARRSSGYYEWLLRHRSPLARTP
;
A
#
# COMPACT_ATOMS: atom_id res chain seq x y z
N THR A 1 -12.64 -10.15 13.72
CA THR A 1 -11.40 -9.32 13.65
C THR A 1 -11.79 -7.87 13.41
N ALA A 2 -10.85 -6.91 13.40
CA ALA A 2 -11.17 -5.52 13.04
C ALA A 2 -11.90 -5.42 11.68
N ALA A 3 -11.53 -6.25 10.71
CA ALA A 3 -12.22 -6.34 9.43
C ALA A 3 -13.70 -6.77 9.54
N SER A 4 -14.02 -7.70 10.45
CA SER A 4 -15.40 -8.12 10.69
C SER A 4 -16.27 -6.97 11.21
N LEU A 5 -15.72 -6.12 12.09
CA LEU A 5 -16.43 -4.96 12.62
C LEU A 5 -16.68 -3.90 11.51
N VAL A 6 -15.73 -3.74 10.59
CA VAL A 6 -15.91 -2.84 9.43
C VAL A 6 -17.01 -3.35 8.50
N VAL A 7 -17.00 -4.66 8.16
CA VAL A 7 -18.02 -5.27 7.29
C VAL A 7 -19.41 -5.22 7.91
N LEU A 8 -19.52 -5.37 9.23
CA LEU A 8 -20.80 -5.24 9.96
C LEU A 8 -21.25 -3.78 10.12
N GLY A 9 -20.45 -2.80 9.71
CA GLY A 9 -20.76 -1.37 9.85
C GLY A 9 -20.57 -0.83 11.27
N GLU A 10 -19.91 -1.58 12.16
CA GLU A 10 -19.69 -1.20 13.56
C GLU A 10 -18.43 -0.34 13.75
N ALA A 11 -17.52 -0.32 12.77
CA ALA A 11 -16.27 0.43 12.87
C ALA A 11 -15.78 0.96 11.53
N VAL A 12 -14.93 1.99 11.60
CA VAL A 12 -14.03 2.40 10.52
C VAL A 12 -12.61 2.19 10.99
N ALA A 13 -11.74 1.63 10.15
CA ALA A 13 -10.35 1.35 10.49
C ALA A 13 -9.40 1.83 9.40
N PRO A 14 -8.17 2.25 9.75
CA PRO A 14 -7.09 2.41 8.78
C PRO A 14 -6.81 1.09 8.04
N CYS A 15 -6.38 1.21 6.79
CA CYS A 15 -5.96 0.07 5.98
C CYS A 15 -4.64 0.41 5.27
N GLN A 16 -3.98 -0.62 4.72
CA GLN A 16 -2.78 -0.40 3.92
C GLN A 16 -3.17 0.31 2.61
N PRO A 17 -2.32 1.19 2.05
CA PRO A 17 -2.63 1.86 0.77
C PRO A 17 -2.86 0.89 -0.40
N THR A 18 -2.27 -0.29 -0.32
CA THR A 18 -2.42 -1.40 -1.28
C THR A 18 -3.62 -2.30 -0.99
N SER A 19 -4.41 -2.02 0.06
CA SER A 19 -5.69 -2.70 0.28
C SER A 19 -6.61 -2.46 -0.91
N GLY A 20 -6.99 -3.55 -1.58
CA GLY A 20 -7.83 -3.51 -2.77
C GLY A 20 -9.32 -3.30 -2.45
N PRO A 21 -10.12 -2.94 -3.45
CA PRO A 21 -11.57 -2.85 -3.30
C PRO A 21 -12.16 -4.21 -2.89
N ARG A 22 -13.19 -4.17 -2.06
CA ARG A 22 -13.99 -5.34 -1.71
C ARG A 22 -15.46 -4.96 -1.79
N ASP A 23 -16.30 -5.92 -2.14
CA ASP A 23 -17.74 -5.67 -2.33
C ASP A 23 -18.46 -5.33 -1.00
N ASP A 24 -17.83 -5.66 0.12
CA ASP A 24 -18.37 -5.54 1.48
C ASP A 24 -17.89 -4.28 2.24
N MET A 25 -17.00 -3.47 1.66
CA MET A 25 -16.51 -2.24 2.30
C MET A 25 -16.04 -1.18 1.32
N ALA A 26 -16.14 0.09 1.72
CA ALA A 26 -15.59 1.21 0.96
C ALA A 26 -14.23 1.65 1.51
N ILE A 27 -13.24 1.80 0.61
CA ILE A 27 -11.95 2.43 0.93
C ILE A 27 -12.00 3.90 0.51
N ARG A 28 -11.52 4.79 1.38
CA ARG A 28 -11.46 6.25 1.14
C ARG A 28 -10.09 6.79 1.52
N PRO A 29 -9.46 7.62 0.68
CA PRO A 29 -8.18 8.23 1.00
C PRO A 29 -8.34 9.22 2.16
N LEU A 30 -7.33 9.25 3.03
CA LEU A 30 -7.22 10.28 4.07
C LEU A 30 -6.65 11.56 3.47
N ARG A 31 -7.19 12.71 3.89
CA ARG A 31 -6.64 14.02 3.50
C ARG A 31 -5.22 14.14 4.05
N ASP A 32 -4.28 14.53 3.20
CA ASP A 32 -2.86 14.74 3.52
C ASP A 32 -2.09 13.48 3.98
N ASP A 33 -2.69 12.29 3.88
CA ASP A 33 -2.10 11.00 4.25
C ASP A 33 -1.31 11.00 5.60
N PRO A 34 -1.98 11.28 6.73
CA PRO A 34 -1.31 11.44 8.02
C PRO A 34 -0.78 10.13 8.62
N LEU A 35 -1.14 8.98 8.03
CA LEU A 35 -0.79 7.65 8.53
C LEU A 35 0.28 6.96 7.67
N ALA A 36 1.13 7.77 7.03
CA ALA A 36 2.17 7.33 6.10
C ALA A 36 2.86 6.03 6.54
N VAL A 37 2.96 5.08 5.61
CA VAL A 37 3.56 3.77 5.86
C VAL A 37 4.95 3.72 5.24
N ARG A 38 5.93 3.20 6.00
CA ARG A 38 7.26 2.87 5.48
C ARG A 38 7.47 1.36 5.52
N LEU A 39 7.74 0.78 4.35
CA LEU A 39 8.18 -0.61 4.24
C LEU A 39 9.70 -0.68 4.35
N LEU A 40 10.19 -1.67 5.09
CA LEU A 40 11.60 -1.89 5.36
C LEU A 40 11.95 -3.35 5.04
N LEU A 41 13.01 -3.55 4.26
CA LEU A 41 13.69 -4.83 4.13
C LEU A 41 14.91 -4.80 5.07
N VAL A 42 14.98 -5.76 5.98
CA VAL A 42 16.04 -5.83 7.00
C VAL A 42 16.74 -7.18 6.88
N SER A 43 18.06 -7.16 6.87
CA SER A 43 18.91 -8.34 6.81
C SER A 43 20.02 -8.25 7.86
N ARG A 44 20.74 -9.36 8.07
CA ARG A 44 22.00 -9.33 8.81
C ARG A 44 23.06 -8.58 7.99
N PRO A 45 24.08 -7.98 8.64
CA PRO A 45 25.21 -7.40 7.93
C PRO A 45 25.79 -8.37 6.89
N GLU A 46 26.32 -7.83 5.80
CA GLU A 46 26.94 -8.59 4.69
C GLU A 46 26.00 -9.52 3.89
N THR A 47 24.71 -9.53 4.19
CA THR A 47 23.73 -10.26 3.36
C THR A 47 23.41 -9.44 2.12
N ASP A 48 23.66 -9.98 0.92
CA ASP A 48 23.22 -9.36 -0.33
C ASP A 48 21.68 -9.43 -0.43
N THR A 49 21.05 -8.28 -0.43
CA THR A 49 19.59 -8.13 -0.56
C THR A 49 19.18 -7.53 -1.90
N SER A 50 20.09 -7.33 -2.85
CA SER A 50 19.82 -6.61 -4.09
C SER A 50 18.68 -7.23 -4.92
N VAL A 51 18.73 -8.55 -5.13
CA VAL A 51 17.70 -9.30 -5.86
C VAL A 51 16.36 -9.26 -5.14
N VAL A 52 16.34 -9.60 -3.85
CA VAL A 52 15.10 -9.62 -3.04
C VAL A 52 14.49 -8.22 -2.94
N TYR A 53 15.31 -7.18 -2.85
CA TYR A 53 14.84 -5.80 -2.84
C TYR A 53 14.17 -5.43 -4.17
N ALA A 54 14.80 -5.78 -5.31
CA ALA A 54 14.23 -5.51 -6.62
C ALA A 54 12.89 -6.23 -6.83
N GLU A 55 12.80 -7.51 -6.43
CA GLU A 55 11.55 -8.28 -6.49
C GLU A 55 10.48 -7.69 -5.56
N LEU A 56 10.84 -7.31 -4.33
CA LEU A 56 9.93 -6.68 -3.38
C LEU A 56 9.41 -5.33 -3.90
N GLU A 57 10.29 -4.52 -4.49
CA GLU A 57 9.92 -3.24 -5.07
C GLU A 57 8.94 -3.41 -6.23
N GLU A 58 9.19 -4.35 -7.15
CA GLU A 58 8.29 -4.62 -8.27
C GLU A 58 6.94 -5.15 -7.79
N ALA A 59 6.93 -6.10 -6.84
CA ALA A 59 5.70 -6.62 -6.25
C ALA A 59 4.88 -5.53 -5.55
N TYR A 60 5.55 -4.60 -4.86
CA TYR A 60 4.88 -3.47 -4.25
C TYR A 60 4.26 -2.52 -5.28
N ARG A 61 5.00 -2.18 -6.35
CA ARG A 61 4.49 -1.36 -7.45
C ARG A 61 3.28 -2.00 -8.11
N GLU A 62 3.30 -3.32 -8.28
CA GLU A 62 2.15 -4.07 -8.81
C GLU A 62 0.93 -3.98 -7.89
N ALA A 63 1.11 -4.17 -6.58
CA ALA A 63 0.05 -4.02 -5.60
C ALA A 63 -0.50 -2.58 -5.57
N ALA A 64 0.36 -1.57 -5.69
CA ALA A 64 -0.03 -0.17 -5.76
C ALA A 64 -0.87 0.12 -7.01
N ARG A 65 -0.47 -0.39 -8.18
CA ARG A 65 -1.21 -0.26 -9.45
C ARG A 65 -2.62 -0.86 -9.37
N ARG A 66 -2.80 -1.94 -8.60
CA ARG A 66 -4.12 -2.59 -8.39
C ARG A 66 -5.07 -1.79 -7.49
N SER A 67 -4.57 -0.82 -6.73
CA SER A 67 -5.38 0.09 -5.90
C SER A 67 -5.55 1.42 -6.62
N SER A 68 -6.67 1.60 -7.34
CA SER A 68 -6.87 2.77 -8.23
C SER A 68 -6.70 4.11 -7.52
N GLY A 69 -7.34 4.28 -6.35
CA GLY A 69 -7.24 5.51 -5.57
C GLY A 69 -5.82 5.80 -5.06
N TYR A 70 -5.08 4.75 -4.69
CA TYR A 70 -3.68 4.91 -4.28
C TYR A 70 -2.77 5.21 -5.46
N TYR A 71 -2.95 4.52 -6.59
CA TYR A 71 -2.18 4.75 -7.79
C TYR A 71 -2.36 6.18 -8.34
N GLU A 72 -3.59 6.69 -8.37
CA GLU A 72 -3.88 8.09 -8.72
C GLU A 72 -3.24 9.08 -7.75
N TRP A 73 -3.19 8.75 -6.46
CA TRP A 73 -2.48 9.56 -5.47
C TRP A 73 -0.97 9.58 -5.76
N LEU A 74 -0.36 8.43 -6.05
CA LEU A 74 1.07 8.33 -6.37
C LEU A 74 1.44 9.16 -7.62
N LEU A 75 0.61 9.13 -8.66
CA LEU A 75 0.78 9.94 -9.86
C LEU A 75 0.71 11.45 -9.57
N ARG A 76 -0.30 11.89 -8.81
CA ARG A 76 -0.46 13.31 -8.43
C ARG A 76 0.73 13.85 -7.64
N HIS A 77 1.32 13.02 -6.80
CA HIS A 77 2.46 13.40 -5.96
C HIS A 77 3.82 13.09 -6.60
N ARG A 78 3.85 12.65 -7.86
CA ARG A 78 5.07 12.30 -8.61
C ARG A 78 5.97 11.31 -7.84
N SER A 79 5.34 10.38 -7.14
CA SER A 79 6.06 9.38 -6.35
C SER A 79 6.93 8.50 -7.26
N PRO A 80 8.15 8.13 -6.84
CA PRO A 80 8.97 7.17 -7.59
C PRO A 80 8.28 5.81 -7.75
N LEU A 81 7.33 5.48 -6.87
CA LEU A 81 6.57 4.23 -6.91
C LEU A 81 5.53 4.20 -8.05
N ALA A 82 5.21 5.35 -8.66
CA ALA A 82 4.34 5.41 -9.84
C ALA A 82 5.09 5.18 -11.17
N ARG A 83 6.43 5.09 -11.14
CA ARG A 83 7.23 4.91 -12.35
C ARG A 83 7.09 3.47 -12.83
N THR A 84 6.69 3.31 -14.08
CA THR A 84 6.92 2.08 -14.83
C THR A 84 8.41 2.04 -15.21
N PRO A 85 9.08 0.88 -15.12
CA PRO A 85 10.45 0.72 -15.64
C PRO A 85 10.55 1.10 -17.12
#